data_AF-A0A6P5ZGX5-F1
#
_entry.id   AF-A0A6P5ZGX5-F1
#
_cell.length_a   1.000
_cell.length_b   1.000
_cell.length_c   1.000
_cell.angle_alpha   90.00
_cell.angle_beta   90.00
_cell.angle_gamma   90.00
#
_symmetry.space_group_name_H-M   'P 1'
#
loop_
_entity.id
_entity.type
_entity.pdbx_description
1 polymer ?
#
loop_
_entity_poly.entity_id
_entity_poly.type
_entity_poly.pdbx_seq_one_letter_code
_entity_poly.pdbx_strand_id
1 'polypeptide(L)'
;MAPFCLRGRFHHYNKSFKLHSKNGKRKSGMKNMQEKLRRLKAEMEEISEEQKNIREGQRKVREKFEAIESECEELKRETKTIIQQTARTQIKLALMFRIFKASQQADLATVANLKNLLREIVRRENEERQASGDN
;
A
#
# COMPACT_ATOMS: atom_id res chain seq x y z
N MET A 1 96.30 -25.96 48.64
CA MET A 1 95.63 -26.52 49.83
C MET A 1 94.20 -26.89 49.45
N ALA A 2 93.80 -28.12 49.70
CA ALA A 2 92.41 -28.59 49.81
C ALA A 2 92.38 -29.55 51.03
N PRO A 3 91.24 -29.95 51.63
CA PRO A 3 89.82 -29.65 51.33
C PRO A 3 89.05 -29.27 52.62
N PHE A 4 87.71 -29.19 52.60
CA PHE A 4 86.80 -29.90 53.53
C PHE A 4 85.33 -29.63 53.11
N CYS A 5 84.62 -30.70 52.79
CA CYS A 5 83.17 -30.72 52.56
C CYS A 5 82.43 -30.79 53.90
N LEU A 6 81.28 -30.14 54.03
CA LEU A 6 80.16 -30.67 54.83
C LEU A 6 78.81 -30.35 54.19
N ARG A 7 78.04 -31.44 54.00
CA ARG A 7 76.65 -31.52 53.56
C ARG A 7 75.69 -31.11 54.67
N GLY A 8 74.50 -30.67 54.26
CA GLY A 8 73.23 -30.80 55.00
C GLY A 8 72.36 -29.55 54.82
N ARG A 9 71.05 -29.60 54.59
CA ARG A 9 70.05 -30.67 54.57
C ARG A 9 68.85 -30.18 53.73
N PHE A 10 68.14 -31.13 53.12
CA PHE A 10 66.92 -30.98 52.34
C PHE A 10 65.80 -30.26 53.08
N HIS A 11 65.03 -29.40 52.38
CA HIS A 11 63.58 -29.29 52.54
C HIS A 11 62.92 -29.14 51.17
N HIS A 12 62.18 -30.17 50.78
CA HIS A 12 61.29 -30.18 49.65
C HIS A 12 60.15 -29.19 49.88
N TYR A 13 60.01 -28.21 48.99
CA TYR A 13 58.74 -27.53 48.80
C TYR A 13 58.25 -27.87 47.39
N ASN A 14 57.38 -28.88 47.31
CA ASN A 14 56.57 -29.14 46.13
C ASN A 14 55.67 -27.93 45.89
N LYS A 15 56.09 -26.99 45.05
CA LYS A 15 55.20 -25.97 44.52
C LYS A 15 54.51 -26.59 43.31
N SER A 16 53.48 -27.37 43.58
CA SER A 16 52.58 -27.92 42.58
C SER A 16 52.18 -26.80 41.62
N PHE A 17 52.60 -26.90 40.36
CA PHE A 17 52.05 -26.10 39.29
C PHE A 17 50.54 -26.39 39.26
N LYS A 18 49.73 -25.50 39.84
CA LYS A 18 48.28 -25.49 39.63
C LYS A 18 48.02 -25.06 38.18
N LEU A 19 48.21 -26.01 37.26
CA LEU A 19 47.80 -25.92 35.86
C LEU A 19 46.32 -26.30 35.71
N HIS A 20 45.47 -25.84 36.62
CA HIS A 20 44.03 -26.06 36.58
C HIS A 20 43.31 -24.74 36.84
N SER A 21 43.09 -23.95 35.78
CA SER A 21 41.94 -23.04 35.59
C SER A 21 42.04 -22.16 34.32
N LYS A 22 42.67 -22.63 33.23
CA LYS A 22 42.61 -21.93 31.93
C LYS A 22 41.69 -22.63 30.92
N ASN A 23 41.64 -23.95 30.94
CA ASN A 23 40.82 -24.74 30.01
C ASN A 23 39.32 -24.67 30.32
N GLY A 24 38.91 -24.64 31.60
CA GLY A 24 37.50 -24.51 32.01
C GLY A 24 36.88 -23.16 31.62
N LYS A 25 37.62 -22.06 31.79
CA LYS A 25 37.17 -20.71 31.41
C LYS A 25 37.03 -20.55 29.89
N ARG A 26 37.96 -21.10 29.10
CA ARG A 26 37.87 -21.13 27.62
C ARG A 26 36.68 -21.96 27.12
N LYS A 27 36.44 -23.13 27.72
CA LYS A 27 35.32 -24.01 27.36
C LYS A 27 33.96 -23.40 27.75
N SER A 28 33.88 -22.68 28.88
CA SER A 28 32.70 -21.91 29.30
C SER A 28 32.44 -20.71 28.38
N GLY A 29 33.48 -19.93 28.04
CA GLY A 29 33.35 -18.81 27.10
C GLY A 29 32.86 -19.24 25.71
N MET A 30 33.36 -20.37 25.20
CA MET A 30 32.93 -20.92 23.91
C MET A 30 31.46 -21.40 23.94
N LYS A 31 31.01 -22.01 25.03
CA LYS A 31 29.59 -22.38 25.23
C LYS A 31 28.69 -21.15 25.27
N ASN A 32 29.07 -20.11 26.00
CA ASN A 32 28.31 -18.86 26.08
C ASN A 32 28.22 -18.17 24.71
N MET A 33 29.30 -18.18 23.93
CA MET A 33 29.32 -17.64 22.57
C MET A 33 28.39 -18.43 21.64
N GLN A 34 28.41 -19.77 21.73
CA GLN A 34 27.53 -20.64 20.95
C GLN A 34 26.05 -20.42 21.30
N GLU A 35 25.73 -20.21 22.57
CA GLU A 35 24.37 -19.89 23.01
C GLU A 35 23.91 -18.53 22.48
N LYS A 36 24.76 -17.49 22.57
CA LYS A 36 24.47 -16.16 21.99
C LYS A 36 24.23 -16.23 20.49
N LEU A 37 25.06 -17.00 19.76
CA LEU A 37 24.87 -17.20 18.32
C LEU A 37 23.55 -17.91 18.02
N ARG A 38 23.15 -18.89 18.83
CA ARG A 38 21.88 -19.59 18.67
C ARG A 38 20.69 -18.66 18.90
N ARG A 39 20.75 -17.80 19.93
CA ARG A 39 19.72 -16.77 20.20
C ARG A 39 19.63 -15.78 19.05
N LEU A 40 20.77 -15.24 18.61
CA LEU A 40 20.82 -14.33 17.48
C LEU A 40 20.22 -14.95 16.21
N LYS A 41 20.53 -16.22 15.92
CA LYS A 41 19.95 -16.92 14.77
C LYS A 41 18.42 -17.04 14.88
N ALA A 42 17.90 -17.34 16.07
CA ALA A 42 16.46 -17.42 16.29
C ALA A 42 15.78 -16.06 16.11
N GLU A 43 16.37 -14.99 16.66
CA GLU A 43 15.88 -13.61 16.49
C GLU A 43 15.90 -13.19 15.01
N MET A 44 16.94 -13.55 14.27
CA MET A 44 17.02 -13.27 12.82
C MET A 44 15.94 -14.02 12.02
N GLU A 45 15.62 -15.25 12.40
CA GLU A 45 14.54 -16.03 11.77
C GLU A 45 13.18 -15.37 12.04
N GLU A 46 12.93 -14.96 13.28
CA GLU A 46 11.70 -14.25 13.68
C GLU A 46 11.53 -12.94 12.91
N ILE A 47 12.58 -12.11 12.86
CA ILE A 47 12.59 -10.86 12.07
C ILE A 47 12.33 -11.14 10.59
N SER A 48 12.89 -12.22 10.04
CA SER A 48 12.68 -12.59 8.64
C SER A 48 11.21 -12.90 8.34
N GLU A 49 10.55 -13.66 9.22
CA GLU A 49 9.12 -13.96 9.07
C GLU A 49 8.24 -12.72 9.29
N GLU A 50 8.56 -11.87 10.26
CA GLU A 50 7.88 -10.58 10.44
C GLU A 50 8.00 -9.70 9.19
N GLN A 51 9.18 -9.58 8.61
CA GLN A 51 9.39 -8.80 7.38
C GLN A 51 8.59 -9.37 6.21
N LYS A 52 8.49 -10.69 6.08
CA LYS A 52 7.66 -11.34 5.07
C LYS A 52 6.20 -10.98 5.24
N ASN A 53 5.68 -11.04 6.47
CA ASN A 53 4.31 -10.65 6.79
C ASN A 53 4.05 -9.16 6.52
N ILE A 54 4.99 -8.28 6.85
CA ILE A 54 4.90 -6.84 6.54
C ILE A 54 4.83 -6.62 5.03
N ARG A 55 5.69 -7.27 4.24
CA ARG A 55 5.69 -7.14 2.77
C ARG A 55 4.37 -7.61 2.17
N GLU A 56 3.83 -8.71 2.67
CA GLU A 56 2.54 -9.24 2.25
C GLU A 56 1.40 -8.27 2.60
N GLY A 57 1.39 -7.74 3.82
CA GLY A 57 0.42 -6.73 4.25
C GLY A 57 0.49 -5.47 3.38
N GLN A 58 1.69 -4.97 3.10
CA GLN A 58 1.89 -3.83 2.21
C GLN A 58 1.42 -4.09 0.78
N ARG A 59 1.61 -5.32 0.25
CA ARG A 59 1.11 -5.69 -1.08
C ARG A 59 -0.42 -5.61 -1.12
N LYS A 60 -1.09 -6.24 -0.16
CA LYS A 60 -2.56 -6.23 -0.07
C LYS A 60 -3.12 -4.81 0.08
N VAL A 61 -2.43 -3.96 0.84
CA VAL A 61 -2.82 -2.55 0.97
C VAL A 61 -2.71 -1.84 -0.38
N ARG A 62 -1.59 -2.00 -1.11
CA ARG A 62 -1.43 -1.42 -2.45
C ARG A 62 -2.50 -1.88 -3.42
N GLU A 63 -2.76 -3.19 -3.51
CA GLU A 63 -3.80 -3.75 -4.38
C GLU A 63 -5.18 -3.14 -4.09
N LYS A 64 -5.53 -2.94 -2.81
CA LYS A 64 -6.78 -2.27 -2.43
C LYS A 64 -6.81 -0.80 -2.84
N PHE A 65 -5.69 -0.07 -2.68
CA PHE A 65 -5.62 1.32 -3.10
C PHE A 65 -5.75 1.47 -4.62
N GLU A 66 -5.11 0.59 -5.39
CA GLU A 66 -5.22 0.58 -6.86
C GLU A 66 -6.66 0.30 -7.31
N ALA A 67 -7.35 -0.64 -6.65
CA ALA A 67 -8.78 -0.90 -6.91
C ALA A 67 -9.65 0.33 -6.61
N ILE A 68 -9.45 0.97 -5.44
CA ILE A 68 -10.17 2.19 -5.06
C ILE A 68 -9.92 3.32 -6.06
N GLU A 69 -8.67 3.51 -6.50
CA GLU A 69 -8.34 4.55 -7.48
C GLU A 69 -9.03 4.32 -8.82
N SER A 70 -9.07 3.06 -9.28
CA SER A 70 -9.81 2.67 -10.48
C SER A 70 -11.31 2.97 -10.36
N GLU A 71 -11.92 2.59 -9.23
CA GLU A 71 -13.34 2.87 -8.96
C GLU A 71 -13.61 4.40 -8.89
N CYS A 72 -12.71 5.17 -8.28
CA CYS A 72 -12.84 6.62 -8.22
C CYS A 72 -12.81 7.28 -9.62
N GLU A 73 -11.92 6.82 -10.51
CA GLU A 73 -11.87 7.36 -11.88
C GLU A 73 -13.07 6.91 -12.73
N GLU A 74 -13.65 5.75 -12.47
CA GLU A 74 -14.94 5.35 -13.06
C GLU A 74 -16.09 6.23 -12.57
N LEU A 75 -16.25 6.39 -11.25
CA LEU A 75 -17.28 7.26 -10.66
C LEU A 75 -17.20 8.69 -11.17
N LYS A 76 -15.98 9.21 -11.38
CA LYS A 76 -15.76 10.55 -11.93
C LYS A 76 -16.20 10.66 -13.39
N ARG A 77 -15.95 9.63 -14.21
CA ARG A 77 -16.44 9.56 -15.60
C ARG A 77 -17.96 9.49 -15.66
N GLU A 78 -18.57 8.65 -14.83
CA GLU A 78 -20.03 8.53 -14.72
C GLU A 78 -20.67 9.85 -14.26
N THR A 79 -20.14 10.46 -13.20
CA THR A 79 -20.63 11.73 -12.67
C THR A 79 -20.57 12.83 -13.73
N LYS A 80 -19.48 12.93 -14.50
CA LYS A 80 -19.38 13.89 -15.60
C LYS A 80 -20.47 13.66 -16.65
N THR A 81 -20.74 12.40 -16.98
CA THR A 81 -21.81 12.03 -17.93
C THR A 81 -23.18 12.43 -17.41
N ILE A 82 -23.49 12.12 -16.15
CA ILE A 82 -24.75 12.49 -15.48
C ILE A 82 -24.93 14.01 -15.46
N ILE A 83 -23.89 14.78 -15.13
CA ILE A 83 -23.96 16.26 -15.13
C ILE A 83 -24.32 16.77 -16.53
N GLN A 84 -23.66 16.26 -17.56
CA GLN A 84 -23.94 16.67 -18.93
C GLN A 84 -25.36 16.29 -19.38
N GLN A 85 -25.83 15.09 -19.05
CA GLN A 85 -27.20 14.65 -19.33
C GLN A 85 -28.24 15.49 -18.58
N THR A 86 -27.95 15.83 -17.33
CA THR A 86 -28.81 16.69 -16.48
C THR A 86 -28.93 18.08 -17.09
N ALA A 87 -27.82 18.70 -17.48
CA ALA A 87 -27.82 20.02 -18.12
C ALA A 87 -28.63 20.01 -19.44
N ARG A 88 -28.44 19.00 -20.29
CA ARG A 88 -29.23 18.82 -21.52
C ARG A 88 -30.73 18.70 -21.22
N THR A 89 -31.09 17.94 -20.20
CA THR A 89 -32.49 17.75 -19.79
C THR A 89 -33.10 19.06 -19.29
N GLN A 90 -32.38 19.82 -18.47
CA GLN A 90 -32.82 21.14 -18.01
C GLN A 90 -33.05 22.11 -19.18
N ILE A 91 -32.17 22.13 -20.18
CA ILE A 91 -32.35 22.94 -21.39
C ILE A 91 -33.62 22.54 -22.14
N LYS A 92 -33.85 21.24 -22.34
CA LYS A 92 -35.07 20.73 -22.99
C LYS A 92 -36.33 21.13 -22.23
N LEU A 93 -36.34 20.98 -20.91
CA LEU A 93 -37.47 21.38 -20.06
C LEU A 93 -37.75 22.88 -20.15
N ALA A 94 -36.70 23.73 -20.06
CA ALA A 94 -36.85 25.17 -20.21
C ALA A 94 -37.41 25.55 -21.58
N LEU A 95 -37.00 24.85 -22.65
CA LEU A 95 -37.50 25.07 -24.00
C LEU A 95 -38.98 24.64 -24.13
N MET A 96 -39.35 23.49 -23.58
CA MET A 96 -40.74 23.02 -23.54
C MET A 96 -41.65 24.01 -22.79
N PHE A 97 -41.17 24.56 -21.67
CA PHE A 97 -41.90 25.59 -20.93
C PHE A 97 -42.09 26.89 -21.73
N ARG A 98 -41.08 27.33 -22.49
CA ARG A 98 -41.20 28.48 -23.40
C ARG A 98 -42.20 28.23 -24.52
N ILE A 99 -42.19 27.02 -25.12
CA ILE A 99 -43.19 26.61 -26.12
C ILE A 99 -44.60 26.71 -25.54
N PHE A 100 -44.79 26.19 -24.33
CA PHE A 100 -46.07 26.25 -23.63
C PHE A 100 -46.53 27.70 -23.42
N LYS A 101 -45.65 28.60 -22.95
CA LYS A 101 -45.97 30.03 -22.81
C LYS A 101 -46.32 30.71 -24.13
N ALA A 102 -45.53 30.51 -25.18
CA ALA A 102 -45.81 31.08 -26.50
C ALA A 102 -47.14 30.55 -27.08
N SER A 103 -47.47 29.29 -26.78
CA SER A 103 -48.75 28.68 -27.18
C SER A 103 -49.95 29.33 -26.49
N GLN A 104 -49.82 29.70 -25.20
CA GLN A 104 -50.86 30.47 -24.51
C GLN A 104 -51.05 31.87 -25.08
N GLN A 105 -49.98 32.48 -25.59
CA GLN A 105 -49.99 33.82 -26.20
C GLN A 105 -50.41 33.80 -27.67
N ALA A 106 -50.75 32.63 -28.23
CA ALA A 106 -51.05 32.44 -29.65
C ALA A 106 -49.93 32.91 -30.61
N ASP A 107 -48.68 32.97 -30.14
CA ASP A 107 -47.52 33.31 -30.98
C ASP A 107 -47.04 32.07 -31.75
N LEU A 108 -47.72 31.82 -32.89
CA LEU A 108 -47.47 30.65 -33.73
C LEU A 108 -46.06 30.63 -34.32
N ALA A 109 -45.49 31.80 -34.64
CA ALA A 109 -44.15 31.91 -35.21
C ALA A 109 -43.08 31.49 -34.19
N THR A 110 -43.16 32.00 -32.96
CA THR A 110 -42.24 31.62 -31.89
C THR A 110 -42.42 30.15 -31.50
N VAL A 111 -43.66 29.63 -31.45
CA VAL A 111 -43.91 28.20 -31.20
C VAL A 111 -43.25 27.32 -32.26
N ALA A 112 -43.37 27.66 -33.55
CA ALA A 112 -42.75 26.89 -34.63
C ALA A 112 -41.22 26.88 -34.52
N ASN A 113 -40.61 28.04 -34.25
CA ASN A 113 -39.17 28.18 -34.08
C ASN A 113 -38.64 27.35 -32.91
N LEU A 114 -39.28 27.46 -31.74
CA LEU A 114 -38.86 26.72 -30.54
C LEU A 114 -39.07 25.21 -30.68
N LYS A 115 -40.13 24.76 -31.36
CA LYS A 115 -40.36 23.34 -31.66
C LYS A 115 -39.27 22.78 -32.58
N ASN A 116 -38.88 23.52 -33.62
CA ASN A 116 -37.79 23.09 -34.50
C ASN A 116 -36.46 23.02 -33.75
N LEU A 117 -36.17 24.00 -32.89
CA LEU A 117 -34.99 23.97 -32.03
C LEU A 117 -34.97 22.73 -31.11
N LEU A 118 -36.12 22.41 -30.49
CA LEU A 118 -36.23 21.24 -29.61
C LEU A 118 -35.98 19.93 -30.39
N ARG A 119 -36.54 19.82 -31.60
CA ARG A 119 -36.29 18.66 -32.49
C ARG A 119 -34.81 18.52 -32.82
N GLU A 120 -34.12 19.60 -33.15
CA GLU A 120 -32.68 19.56 -33.46
C GLU A 120 -31.84 19.13 -32.25
N ILE A 121 -32.16 19.62 -31.05
CA ILE A 121 -31.46 19.19 -29.82
C ILE A 121 -31.64 17.69 -29.59
N VAL A 122 -32.88 17.19 -29.69
CA VAL A 122 -33.18 15.76 -29.50
C VAL A 122 -32.51 14.90 -30.57
N ARG A 123 -32.50 15.37 -31.83
CA ARG A 123 -31.82 14.68 -32.94
C ARG A 123 -30.32 14.51 -32.65
N ARG A 124 -29.63 15.60 -32.30
CA ARG A 124 -28.19 15.56 -31.98
C ARG A 124 -27.88 14.67 -30.79
N GLU A 125 -28.72 14.72 -29.75
CA GLU A 125 -28.55 13.87 -28.56
C GLU A 125 -28.70 12.38 -28.91
N ASN A 126 -29.62 12.02 -29.81
CA ASN A 126 -29.78 10.64 -30.26
C ASN A 126 -28.59 10.18 -31.12
N GLU A 127 -28.06 11.05 -31.98
CA GLU A 127 -26.85 10.77 -32.78
C GLU A 127 -25.62 10.56 -31.89
N GLU A 128 -25.46 11.40 -30.86
CA GLU A 128 -24.39 11.27 -29.85
C GLU A 128 -24.49 9.94 -29.08
N ARG A 129 -25.71 9.51 -28.70
CA ARG A 129 -25.93 8.21 -28.02
C ARG A 129 -25.63 7.00 -28.91
N GLN A 130 -26.01 7.07 -30.19
CA GLN A 130 -25.71 6.00 -31.15
C GLN A 130 -24.20 5.89 -31.41
N ALA A 131 -23.48 7.02 -31.38
CA ALA A 131 -22.03 7.06 -31.52
C ALA A 131 -21.29 6.56 -30.26
N SER A 132 -21.87 6.66 -29.06
CA SER A 132 -21.24 6.20 -27.82
C SER A 132 -21.38 4.69 -27.56
N GLY A 133 -22.17 3.97 -28.37
CA GLY A 133 -22.33 2.51 -28.24
C GLY A 133 -23.20 2.07 -27.06
N ASP A 134 -23.89 3.01 -26.40
CA ASP A 134 -24.85 2.73 -25.33
C ASP A 134 -26.20 2.35 -25.96
N ASN A 135 -26.38 1.07 -26.33
CA ASN A 135 -27.67 0.52 -26.74
C ASN A 135 -28.09 -0.65 -25.86
#